data_AF-A0AA86QHW7-F1
#
_entry.id   AF-A0AA86QHW7-F1
#
_cell.length_a   1.000
_cell.length_b   1.000
_cell.length_c   1.000
_cell.angle_alpha   90.00
_cell.angle_beta   90.00
_cell.angle_gamma   90.00
#
_symmetry.space_group_name_H-M   'P 1'
#
loop_
_entity.id
_entity.type
_entity.pdbx_description
1 polymer ?
#
loop_
_entity_poly.entity_id
_entity_poly.type
_entity_poly.pdbx_seq_one_letter_code
_entity_poly.pdbx_strand_id
1 'polypeptide(L)'
;MNSKRSYHKWTEQETMQLYKIVQSSNRNWRAVEKAFPQFSLLQLQNKYTMIEKQYRLKQAHRTPAYSQNQSLLENDDTLQILLNLISKQSE
;
A
#
# COMPACT_ATOMS: atom_id res chain seq x y z
N MET A 1 21.06 23.96 -23.65
CA MET A 1 20.99 24.16 -22.19
C MET A 1 20.45 22.88 -21.55
N ASN A 2 21.29 22.09 -20.88
CA ASN A 2 20.86 20.88 -20.17
C ASN A 2 20.32 21.29 -18.79
N SER A 3 19.02 21.56 -18.69
CA SER A 3 18.36 21.75 -17.40
C SER A 3 18.41 20.43 -16.64
N LYS A 4 19.21 20.37 -15.57
CA LYS A 4 19.26 19.22 -14.66
C LYS A 4 17.84 18.97 -14.14
N ARG A 5 17.24 17.84 -14.51
CA ARG A 5 15.96 17.40 -13.95
C ARG A 5 16.19 17.07 -12.47
N SER A 6 15.79 17.98 -11.60
CA SER A 6 15.81 17.75 -10.15
C SER A 6 14.64 16.86 -9.79
N TYR A 7 14.92 15.69 -9.21
CA TYR A 7 13.89 14.78 -8.74
C TYR A 7 13.46 15.18 -7.33
N HIS A 8 12.14 15.25 -7.10
CA HIS A 8 11.62 15.45 -5.75
C HIS A 8 12.01 14.29 -4.84
N LYS A 9 12.58 14.61 -3.68
CA LYS A 9 12.91 13.62 -2.64
C LYS A 9 11.71 13.46 -1.72
N TRP A 10 10.98 12.37 -1.92
CA TRP A 10 9.86 12.00 -1.06
C TRP A 10 10.33 11.66 0.35
N THR A 11 9.83 12.39 1.33
CA THR A 11 10.00 12.10 2.75
C THR A 11 9.11 10.93 3.18
N GLU A 12 9.43 10.33 4.33
CA GLU A 12 8.60 9.27 4.93
C GLU A 12 7.20 9.77 5.29
N GLN A 13 7.10 11.00 5.81
CA GLN A 13 5.84 11.64 6.16
C GLN A 13 4.94 11.83 4.92
N GLU A 14 5.48 12.39 3.83
CA GLU A 14 4.74 12.54 2.57
C GLU A 14 4.31 11.18 2.00
N THR A 15 5.19 10.18 2.09
CA THR A 15 4.92 8.82 1.64
C THR A 15 3.76 8.20 2.43
N MET A 16 3.74 8.36 3.75
CA MET A 16 2.69 7.86 4.62
C MET A 16 1.36 8.58 4.40
N GLN A 17 1.41 9.91 4.22
CA GLN A 17 0.21 10.71 3.92
C GLN A 17 -0.39 10.32 2.57
N LEU A 18 0.44 10.18 1.52
CA LEU A 18 0.00 9.73 0.21
C LEU A 18 -0.69 8.37 0.30
N TYR A 19 -0.06 7.41 0.97
CA TYR A 19 -0.62 6.08 1.15
C TYR A 19 -1.98 6.13 1.86
N LYS A 20 -2.07 6.85 2.97
CA LYS A 20 -3.32 6.97 3.76
C LYS A 20 -4.45 7.58 2.93
N ILE A 21 -4.18 8.64 2.19
CA ILE A 21 -5.19 9.34 1.37
C ILE A 21 -5.64 8.47 0.19
N VAL A 22 -4.71 7.78 -0.47
CA VAL A 22 -5.06 6.87 -1.58
C VAL A 22 -5.92 5.71 -1.09
N GLN A 23 -5.60 5.14 0.08
CA GLN A 23 -6.42 4.09 0.70
C GLN A 23 -7.81 4.60 1.10
N SER A 24 -7.89 5.75 1.78
CA SER A 24 -9.18 6.30 2.24
C SER A 24 -10.08 6.76 1.09
N SER A 25 -9.50 7.17 -0.04
CA SER A 25 -10.22 7.63 -1.22
C SER A 25 -10.48 6.53 -2.25
N ASN A 26 -10.19 5.26 -1.93
CA ASN A 26 -10.32 4.11 -2.83
C ASN A 26 -9.66 4.35 -4.21
N ARG A 27 -8.41 4.85 -4.19
CA ARG A 27 -7.65 5.24 -5.40
C ARG A 27 -8.33 6.30 -6.27
N ASN A 28 -9.18 7.15 -5.71
CA ASN A 28 -9.69 8.32 -6.42
C ASN A 28 -8.60 9.39 -6.59
N TRP A 29 -7.84 9.27 -7.68
CA TRP A 29 -6.69 10.13 -7.91
C TRP A 29 -7.01 11.61 -8.09
N ARG A 30 -8.23 11.97 -8.51
CA ARG A 30 -8.66 13.37 -8.59
C ARG A 30 -8.74 14.01 -7.20
N ALA A 31 -9.18 13.24 -6.20
CA ALA A 31 -9.19 13.70 -4.81
C ALA A 31 -7.76 13.78 -4.23
N VAL A 32 -6.90 12.82 -4.59
CA VAL A 32 -5.49 12.79 -4.16
C VAL A 32 -4.71 13.97 -4.75
N GLU A 33 -4.92 14.30 -6.04
CA GLU A 33 -4.32 15.45 -6.71
C GLU A 33 -4.72 16.78 -6.04
N LYS A 34 -5.98 16.91 -5.61
CA LYS A 34 -6.43 18.07 -4.81
C LYS A 34 -5.73 18.19 -3.46
N ALA A 35 -5.40 17.06 -2.83
CA ALA A 35 -4.66 17.04 -1.56
C ALA A 35 -3.16 17.34 -1.74
N PHE A 36 -2.61 17.10 -2.93
CA PHE A 36 -1.20 17.32 -3.25
C PHE A 36 -1.03 18.16 -4.53
N PRO A 37 -1.40 19.45 -4.50
CA PRO A 37 -1.35 20.31 -5.69
C PRO A 37 0.07 20.56 -6.21
N GLN A 38 1.08 20.32 -5.37
CA GLN A 38 2.50 20.46 -5.72
C GLN A 38 3.05 19.33 -6.61
N PHE A 39 2.31 18.21 -6.72
CA PHE A 39 2.73 17.04 -7.50
C PHE A 39 1.75 16.78 -8.62
N SER A 40 2.27 16.40 -9.79
CA SER A 40 1.41 15.97 -10.87
C SER A 40 0.80 14.61 -10.57
N LEU A 41 -0.39 14.36 -11.12
CA LEU A 41 -1.06 13.07 -11.05
C LEU A 41 -0.13 11.87 -11.36
N LEU A 42 0.70 12.01 -12.40
CA LEU A 42 1.66 10.98 -12.80
C LEU A 42 2.73 10.73 -11.73
N GLN A 43 3.24 11.79 -11.07
CA GLN A 43 4.20 11.65 -9.98
C GLN A 43 3.58 10.92 -8.79
N LEU A 44 2.33 11.23 -8.46
CA LEU A 44 1.58 10.60 -7.36
C LEU A 44 1.36 9.11 -7.63
N GLN A 45 0.92 8.76 -8.83
CA GLN A 45 0.71 7.36 -9.24
C GLN A 45 2.00 6.56 -9.20
N ASN A 46 3.06 7.08 -9.82
CA ASN A 46 4.38 6.41 -9.84
C ASN A 46 4.90 6.18 -8.42
N LYS A 47 4.79 7.19 -7.55
CA LYS A 47 5.21 7.05 -6.15
C LYS A 47 4.39 5.99 -5.44
N TYR A 48 3.07 5.98 -5.59
CA TYR A 48 2.21 4.99 -4.94
C TYR A 48 2.50 3.57 -5.41
N THR A 49 2.71 3.34 -6.71
CA THR A 49 3.13 2.02 -7.23
C THR A 49 4.45 1.56 -6.62
N MET A 50 5.41 2.47 -6.41
CA MET A 50 6.66 2.13 -5.72
C MET A 50 6.41 1.75 -4.25
N ILE A 51 5.52 2.47 -3.55
CA ILE A 51 5.12 2.17 -2.18
C ILE A 51 4.49 0.76 -2.10
N GLU A 52 3.49 0.46 -2.93
CA GLU A 52 2.83 -0.85 -2.97
C GLU A 52 3.83 -1.99 -3.23
N LYS A 53 4.73 -1.78 -4.20
CA LYS A 53 5.80 -2.75 -4.49
C LYS A 53 6.67 -3.02 -3.27
N GLN A 54 7.07 -1.97 -2.55
CA GLN A 54 7.89 -2.11 -1.34
C GLN A 54 7.13 -2.84 -0.22
N TYR A 55 5.86 -2.53 0.01
CA TYR A 55 5.05 -3.25 0.98
C TYR A 55 4.88 -4.73 0.62
N ARG A 56 4.63 -5.05 -0.66
CA ARG A 56 4.53 -6.44 -1.13
C ARG A 56 5.83 -7.21 -0.92
N LEU A 57 6.98 -6.61 -1.24
CA LEU A 57 8.28 -7.23 -1.05
C LEU A 57 8.59 -7.45 0.44
N LYS A 58 8.31 -6.48 1.30
CA LYS A 58 8.49 -6.63 2.76
C LYS A 58 7.63 -7.75 3.34
N GLN A 59 6.44 -7.99 2.79
CA GLN A 59 5.58 -9.11 3.19
C GLN A 59 6.09 -10.44 2.65
N ALA A 60 6.58 -10.49 1.41
CA ALA A 60 7.15 -11.69 0.80
C ALA A 60 8.43 -12.19 1.51
N HIS A 61 9.20 -11.31 2.15
CA HIS A 61 10.38 -11.69 2.94
C HIS A 61 10.05 -12.07 4.39
N ARG A 62 8.78 -11.97 4.82
CA ARG A 62 8.34 -12.35 6.17
C ARG A 62 7.72 -13.75 6.24
N THR A 63 7.48 -14.42 5.12
CA THR A 63 7.02 -15.81 5.10
C THR A 63 8.22 -16.76 4.96
N PRO A 64 8.45 -17.71 5.90
CA PRO A 64 9.32 -18.83 5.62
C PRO A 64 8.67 -19.65 4.50
N ALA A 65 9.43 -19.92 3.46
CA ALA A 65 9.12 -20.70 2.26
C ALA A 65 7.89 -21.64 2.38
N TYR A 66 6.70 -21.13 2.10
CA TYR A 66 5.55 -21.91 1.66
C TYR A 66 4.61 -20.97 0.92
N SER A 67 4.63 -20.98 -0.41
CA SER A 67 3.50 -20.59 -1.28
C SER A 67 4.01 -20.39 -2.72
N GLN A 68 4.02 -21.49 -3.48
CA GLN A 68 3.39 -21.43 -4.79
C GLN A 68 1.90 -21.75 -4.53
N ASN A 69 1.02 -20.85 -4.97
CA ASN A 69 -0.45 -20.86 -4.91
C ASN A 69 -1.09 -19.97 -3.81
N GLN A 70 -2.10 -19.19 -4.24
CA GLN A 70 -2.96 -18.19 -3.55
C GLN A 70 -2.40 -16.75 -3.58
N SER A 71 -2.95 -15.74 -4.27
CA SER A 71 -4.31 -15.49 -4.79
C SER A 71 -5.42 -15.91 -3.82
N LEU A 72 -5.41 -15.37 -2.60
CA LEU A 72 -6.60 -15.04 -1.80
C LEU A 72 -6.12 -14.45 -0.45
N LEU A 73 -6.23 -13.14 -0.27
CA LEU A 73 -6.31 -12.49 1.05
C LEU A 73 -6.67 -11.01 0.85
N GLU A 74 -7.82 -10.80 0.22
CA GLU A 74 -8.65 -9.65 0.54
C GLU A 74 -9.61 -10.12 1.64
N ASN A 75 -9.81 -9.27 2.66
CA ASN A 75 -10.73 -9.37 3.80
C ASN A 75 -10.09 -9.78 5.15
N ASP A 76 -9.75 -8.75 5.90
CA ASP A 76 -9.13 -8.73 7.24
C ASP A 76 -10.07 -9.25 8.37
N ASP A 77 -11.35 -9.52 8.08
CA ASP A 77 -12.33 -9.93 9.11
C ASP A 77 -12.52 -11.46 9.25
N THR A 78 -12.19 -12.25 8.22
CA THR A 78 -12.48 -13.70 8.22
C THR A 78 -11.51 -14.53 9.05
N LEU A 79 -10.26 -14.07 9.23
CA LEU A 79 -9.27 -14.80 10.02
C LEU A 79 -9.58 -14.74 11.53
N GLN A 80 -10.17 -13.65 12.01
CA GLN A 80 -10.57 -13.52 13.41
C GLN A 80 -11.78 -14.38 13.77
N ILE A 81 -12.72 -14.55 12.84
CA ILE A 81 -13.89 -15.40 13.02
C ILE A 81 -13.46 -16.88 13.10
N LEU A 82 -12.51 -17.30 12.27
CA LEU A 82 -12.02 -18.69 12.25
C LEU A 82 -11.20 -19.05 13.50
N LEU A 83 -10.37 -18.13 14.01
CA LEU A 83 -9.63 -18.33 15.26
C LEU A 83 -10.56 -18.45 16.48
N ASN A 84 -11.60 -17.61 16.54
CA ASN A 84 -12.58 -17.68 17.63
C ASN A 84 -13.45 -18.95 17.60
N LEU A 85 -13.67 -19.56 16.44
CA LEU A 85 -14.42 -20.81 16.34
C LEU A 85 -13.62 -22.02 16.85
N ILE A 86 -12.32 -22.05 16.56
CA ILE A 86 -11.44 -23.17 16.93
C ILE A 86 -11.22 -23.22 18.45
N SER A 87 -11.05 -22.06 19.10
CA SER A 87 -10.89 -22.01 20.55
C SER A 87 -12.15 -22.39 21.34
N LYS A 88 -13.34 -22.35 20.73
CA LYS A 88 -14.61 -22.72 21.39
C LYS A 88 -14.95 -24.20 21.32
N GLN A 89 -14.20 -25.02 20.58
CA GLN A 89 -14.45 -26.47 20.48
C GLN A 89 -13.55 -27.30 21.41
N SER A 90 -12.72 -26.68 22.26
CA SER A 90 -11.84 -27.37 23.19
C SER A 90 -12.16 -27.11 24.67
N GLU A 91 -13.42 -26.81 25.00
CA GLU A 91 -13.96 -26.93 26.37
C GLU A 91 -14.80 -28.20 26.51
#